data_AF-A0A7J9VV53-F1
#
_entry.id   AF-A0A7J9VV53-F1
#
_cell.length_a   1.000
_cell.length_b   1.000
_cell.length_c   1.000
_cell.angle_alpha   90.00
_cell.angle_beta   90.00
_cell.angle_gamma   90.00
#
_symmetry.space_group_name_H-M   'P 1'
#
loop_
_entity.id
_entity.type
_entity.pdbx_description
1 polymer ?
#
loop_
_entity_poly.entity_id
_entity_poly.type
_entity_poly.pdbx_seq_one_letter_code
_entity_poly.pdbx_strand_id
1 'polypeptide(L)'
;MVYELPDSARGIVPWTRWSCCVFTPDIRKTAANAHNLGGRMLHPPVELGVDTVIAPIRDRLGGQMSLWQSEALPRAGHLQTVGAWSHAALITPAVKTARSFYGELFNWEFSHHAGYEEIKHGGPLTASIRPNRTNYASEWILTFKLSGLAVVTSILRNEDRHLRPGVITIGPGSVVLTDPQGASFRVISVGQ
;
A
#
# COMPACT_ATOMS: atom_id res chain seq x y z
N MET A 1 6.12 -1.71 12.41
CA MET A 1 5.58 -2.58 13.47
C MET A 1 4.69 -3.62 12.79
N VAL A 2 4.84 -4.89 13.12
CA VAL A 2 4.01 -5.98 12.58
C VAL A 2 3.02 -6.35 13.67
N TYR A 3 1.72 -6.36 13.35
CA TYR A 3 0.65 -6.77 14.25
C TYR A 3 0.06 -8.07 13.74
N GLU A 4 -0.03 -9.06 14.62
CA GLU A 4 -0.86 -10.23 14.35
C GLU A 4 -2.32 -9.82 14.49
N LEU A 5 -3.13 -10.19 13.49
CA LEU A 5 -4.56 -9.95 13.54
C LEU A 5 -5.20 -10.96 14.53
N PRO A 6 -6.13 -10.53 15.39
CA PRO A 6 -6.88 -11.46 16.24
C PRO A 6 -7.66 -12.43 15.36
N ASP A 7 -8.05 -13.58 15.91
CA ASP A 7 -8.80 -14.59 15.15
C ASP A 7 -10.11 -14.04 14.58
N SER A 8 -10.75 -13.09 15.27
CA SER A 8 -11.92 -12.34 14.78
C SER A 8 -11.67 -11.54 13.50
N ALA A 9 -10.41 -11.27 13.18
CA ALA A 9 -9.98 -10.58 11.98
C ALA A 9 -9.48 -11.51 10.86
N ARG A 10 -9.50 -12.84 11.05
CA ARG A 10 -9.24 -13.79 9.96
C ARG A 10 -10.33 -13.69 8.89
N GLY A 11 -9.92 -13.72 7.62
CA GLY A 11 -10.85 -13.64 6.49
C GLY A 11 -11.40 -12.25 6.19
N ILE A 12 -11.03 -11.22 6.98
CA ILE A 12 -11.34 -9.81 6.69
C ILE A 12 -10.89 -9.41 5.27
N VAL A 13 -9.73 -9.93 4.86
CA VAL A 13 -9.25 -9.83 3.48
C VAL A 13 -9.31 -11.21 2.81
N PRO A 14 -9.88 -11.31 1.60
CA PRO A 14 -10.13 -12.60 0.97
C PRO A 14 -8.86 -13.31 0.48
N TRP A 15 -7.72 -12.63 0.44
CA TRP A 15 -6.45 -13.14 -0.10
C TRP A 15 -5.26 -12.61 0.71
N THR A 16 -4.18 -13.39 0.78
CA THR A 16 -2.90 -12.96 1.34
C THR A 16 -2.42 -11.70 0.63
N ARG A 17 -2.17 -10.62 1.37
CA ARG A 17 -1.66 -9.38 0.80
C ARG A 17 -0.84 -8.58 1.79
N TRP A 18 0.07 -7.78 1.25
CA TRP A 18 0.58 -6.61 1.93
C TRP A 18 -0.46 -5.47 1.83
N SER A 19 -0.76 -4.80 2.94
CA SER A 19 -1.70 -3.68 2.98
C SER A 19 -1.02 -2.41 3.45
N CYS A 20 -1.35 -1.30 2.79
CA CYS A 20 -1.05 0.03 3.30
C CYS A 20 -2.07 0.36 4.40
N CYS A 21 -1.63 1.03 5.46
CA CYS A 21 -2.50 1.58 6.48
C CYS A 21 -2.38 3.11 6.49
N VAL A 22 -3.51 3.82 6.47
CA VAL A 22 -3.56 5.28 6.54
C VAL A 22 -4.17 5.68 7.87
N PHE A 23 -3.45 6.52 8.62
CA PHE A 23 -3.95 7.05 9.89
C PHE A 23 -5.17 7.94 9.66
N THR A 24 -6.18 7.79 10.51
CA THR A 24 -7.28 8.75 10.65
C THR A 24 -7.59 8.99 12.13
N PRO A 25 -7.90 10.23 12.53
CA PRO A 25 -8.34 10.52 13.89
C PRO A 25 -9.75 9.98 14.19
N ASP A 26 -10.56 9.71 13.17
CA ASP A 26 -11.92 9.16 13.34
C ASP A 26 -12.21 8.16 12.21
N ILE A 27 -12.05 6.87 12.54
CA ILE A 27 -12.19 5.77 11.60
C ILE A 27 -13.62 5.61 11.10
N ARG A 28 -14.62 5.91 11.94
CA ARG A 28 -16.04 5.78 11.56
C ARG A 28 -16.40 6.87 10.56
N LYS A 29 -15.99 8.11 10.83
CA LYS A 29 -16.20 9.25 9.92
C LYS A 29 -15.47 9.06 8.60
N THR A 30 -14.19 8.66 8.63
CA THR A 30 -13.45 8.41 7.39
C THR A 30 -14.03 7.25 6.59
N ALA A 31 -14.48 6.18 7.24
CA ALA A 31 -15.11 5.06 6.55
C ALA A 31 -16.46 5.46 5.90
N ALA A 32 -17.27 6.28 6.58
CA ALA A 32 -18.49 6.84 6.01
C ALA A 32 -18.19 7.76 4.81
N ASN A 33 -17.16 8.60 4.90
CA ASN A 33 -16.73 9.43 3.77
C ASN A 33 -16.25 8.59 2.59
N ALA A 34 -15.49 7.51 2.84
CA ALA A 34 -15.07 6.59 1.79
C ALA A 34 -16.28 5.99 1.05
N HIS A 35 -17.34 5.63 1.78
CA HIS A 35 -18.59 5.16 1.18
C HIS A 35 -19.27 6.26 0.34
N ASN A 36 -19.38 7.49 0.86
CA ASN A 36 -20.03 8.60 0.14
C ASN A 36 -19.29 8.98 -1.15
N LEU A 37 -17.97 8.81 -1.19
CA LEU A 37 -17.13 8.99 -2.38
C LEU A 37 -17.22 7.79 -3.36
N GLY A 38 -18.08 6.81 -3.08
CA GLY A 38 -18.33 5.63 -3.91
C GLY A 38 -17.40 4.45 -3.64
N GLY A 39 -16.53 4.54 -2.62
CA GLY A 39 -15.79 3.40 -2.10
C GLY A 39 -16.67 2.46 -1.27
N ARG A 40 -16.06 1.41 -0.73
CA ARG A 40 -16.75 0.42 0.11
C ARG A 40 -15.87 0.00 1.29
N MET A 41 -16.47 -0.14 2.47
CA MET A 41 -15.89 -0.91 3.56
C MET A 41 -15.94 -2.40 3.23
N LEU A 42 -14.79 -3.06 3.32
CA LEU A 42 -14.69 -4.50 3.15
C LEU A 42 -15.07 -5.24 4.43
N HIS A 43 -14.83 -4.60 5.57
CA HIS A 43 -15.19 -5.08 6.89
C HIS A 43 -15.49 -3.89 7.81
N PRO A 44 -16.42 -4.02 8.77
CA PRO A 44 -16.59 -3.03 9.83
C PRO A 44 -15.27 -2.76 10.59
N PRO A 45 -15.15 -1.62 11.30
CA PRO A 45 -14.00 -1.37 12.16
C PRO A 45 -13.79 -2.49 13.18
N VAL A 46 -12.55 -2.97 13.31
CA VAL A 46 -12.14 -4.03 14.23
C VAL A 46 -11.02 -3.54 15.12
N GLU A 47 -11.15 -3.81 16.41
CA GLU A 47 -10.14 -3.56 17.41
C GLU A 47 -8.99 -4.57 17.28
N LEU A 48 -7.77 -4.06 17.26
CA LEU A 48 -6.52 -4.82 17.31
C LEU A 48 -5.81 -4.47 18.62
N GLY A 49 -5.86 -5.38 19.59
CA GLY A 49 -5.32 -5.12 20.93
C GLY A 49 -6.14 -4.07 21.68
N VAL A 50 -5.47 -3.20 22.45
CA VAL A 50 -6.13 -2.27 23.38
C VAL A 50 -6.47 -0.91 22.76
N ASP A 51 -5.60 -0.34 21.92
CA ASP A 51 -5.72 1.06 21.49
C ASP A 51 -5.59 1.24 19.98
N THR A 52 -5.91 0.22 19.18
CA THR A 52 -5.83 0.27 17.72
C THR A 52 -7.10 -0.25 17.10
N VAL A 53 -7.62 0.47 16.11
CA VAL A 53 -8.75 0.04 15.29
C VAL A 53 -8.34 0.09 13.82
N ILE A 54 -8.71 -0.93 13.06
CA ILE A 54 -8.54 -0.97 11.61
C ILE A 54 -9.88 -1.10 10.89
N ALA A 55 -9.97 -0.55 9.69
CA ALA A 55 -11.12 -0.73 8.81
C ALA A 55 -10.64 -0.80 7.34
N PRO A 56 -10.65 -1.97 6.71
CA PRO A 56 -10.27 -2.10 5.31
C PRO A 56 -11.32 -1.48 4.39
N ILE A 57 -10.86 -0.67 3.46
CA ILE A 57 -11.69 0.00 2.45
C ILE A 57 -11.18 -0.34 1.05
N ARG A 58 -12.06 -0.18 0.07
CA ARG A 58 -11.76 -0.38 -1.34
C ARG A 58 -12.36 0.73 -2.19
N ASP A 59 -11.59 1.28 -3.11
CA ASP A 59 -12.11 2.20 -4.14
C ASP A 59 -12.95 1.45 -5.21
N ARG A 60 -13.60 2.21 -6.09
CA ARG A 60 -14.47 1.66 -7.15
C ARG A 60 -13.74 0.79 -8.18
N LEU A 61 -12.43 0.94 -8.29
CA LEU A 61 -11.58 0.25 -9.25
C LEU A 61 -10.86 -0.95 -8.63
N GLY A 62 -11.05 -1.20 -7.33
CA GLY A 62 -10.50 -2.35 -6.62
C GLY A 62 -9.32 -2.03 -5.69
N GLY A 63 -8.84 -0.77 -5.67
CA GLY A 63 -7.71 -0.36 -4.86
C GLY A 63 -8.07 -0.45 -3.38
N GLN A 64 -7.44 -1.38 -2.68
CA GLN A 64 -7.72 -1.67 -1.28
C GLN A 64 -6.58 -1.21 -0.37
N MET A 65 -6.95 -0.59 0.74
CA MET A 65 -6.06 -0.23 1.85
C MET A 65 -6.82 -0.34 3.18
N SER A 66 -6.14 -0.15 4.30
CA SER A 66 -6.79 -0.10 5.62
C SER A 66 -6.72 1.29 6.23
N LEU A 67 -7.83 1.73 6.80
CA LEU A 67 -7.83 2.83 7.75
C LEU A 67 -7.25 2.32 9.07
N TRP A 68 -6.54 3.19 9.77
CA TRP A 68 -5.96 2.90 11.07
C TRP A 68 -6.20 4.07 12.00
N GLN A 69 -6.74 3.80 13.18
CA GLN A 69 -6.88 4.77 14.27
C GLN A 69 -6.20 4.18 15.50
N SER A 70 -5.36 4.97 16.15
CA SER A 70 -4.75 4.58 17.42
C SER A 70 -4.43 5.80 18.28
N GLU A 71 -4.62 5.66 19.59
CA GLU A 71 -4.28 6.70 20.57
C GLU A 71 -2.87 6.51 21.15
N ALA A 72 -2.35 5.28 21.15
CA ALA A 72 -1.11 4.91 21.84
C ALA A 72 0.13 4.85 20.94
N LEU A 73 -0.04 4.68 19.62
CA LEU A 73 1.07 4.39 18.72
C LEU A 73 1.60 5.63 18.01
N PRO A 74 2.93 5.83 17.97
CA PRO A 74 3.52 6.88 17.17
C PRO A 74 3.13 6.69 15.71
N ARG A 75 2.74 7.80 15.05
CA ARG A 75 2.60 7.85 13.59
C ARG A 75 3.90 7.33 12.99
N ALA A 76 3.82 6.37 12.07
CA ALA A 76 5.00 5.72 11.51
C ALA A 76 6.04 6.76 11.07
N GLY A 77 7.20 6.74 11.74
CA GLY A 77 8.36 7.53 11.33
C GLY A 77 8.89 6.98 10.01
N HIS A 78 9.29 7.86 9.10
CA HIS A 78 9.92 7.46 7.84
C HIS A 78 11.30 6.87 8.14
N LEU A 79 11.42 5.53 8.14
CA LEU A 79 12.72 4.85 8.20
C LEU A 79 13.35 4.86 6.80
N GLN A 80 14.44 5.61 6.62
CA GLN A 80 15.17 5.72 5.36
C GLN A 80 16.43 4.83 5.36
N THR A 81 16.30 3.55 5.73
CA THR A 81 17.39 2.57 5.69
C THR A 81 17.15 1.52 4.60
N VAL A 82 18.22 0.91 4.08
CA VAL A 82 18.10 -0.24 3.15
C VAL A 82 17.33 -1.36 3.84
N GLY A 83 16.37 -1.98 3.13
CA GLY A 83 15.44 -2.96 3.68
C GLY A 83 14.19 -2.35 4.32
N ALA A 84 14.13 -1.03 4.51
CA ALA A 84 12.94 -0.36 5.02
C ALA A 84 11.88 -0.17 3.93
N TRP A 85 10.64 0.00 4.39
CA TRP A 85 9.54 0.47 3.57
C TRP A 85 9.86 1.86 3.01
N SER A 86 9.63 2.02 1.70
CA SER A 86 9.86 3.27 0.99
C SER A 86 8.62 4.14 0.89
N HIS A 87 7.59 3.63 0.23
CA HIS A 87 6.34 4.31 -0.09
C HIS A 87 5.30 3.29 -0.58
N ALA A 88 4.03 3.70 -0.60
CA ALA A 88 2.95 2.93 -1.23
C ALA A 88 2.74 3.38 -2.69
N ALA A 89 2.45 2.46 -3.60
CA ALA A 89 2.11 2.79 -4.98
C ALA A 89 0.76 2.20 -5.34
N LEU A 90 -0.20 3.05 -5.70
CA LEU A 90 -1.42 2.64 -6.35
C LEU A 90 -1.17 2.49 -7.84
N ILE A 91 -1.35 1.30 -8.37
CA ILE A 91 -1.31 1.01 -9.79
C ILE A 91 -2.75 0.94 -10.29
N THR A 92 -3.18 1.87 -11.15
CA THR A 92 -4.59 2.01 -11.53
C THR A 92 -4.79 2.35 -13.00
N PRO A 93 -5.84 1.83 -13.67
CA PRO A 93 -6.18 2.23 -15.04
C PRO A 93 -6.73 3.67 -15.12
N ALA A 94 -7.16 4.27 -14.01
CA ALA A 94 -7.77 5.60 -14.00
C ALA A 94 -7.19 6.50 -12.91
N VAL A 95 -5.98 7.01 -13.18
CA VAL A 95 -5.19 7.87 -12.26
C VAL A 95 -5.98 9.07 -11.77
N LYS A 96 -6.71 9.78 -12.66
CA LYS A 96 -7.50 10.97 -12.29
C LYS A 96 -8.63 10.64 -11.31
N THR A 97 -9.34 9.53 -11.54
CA THR A 97 -10.43 9.06 -10.68
C THR A 97 -9.90 8.67 -9.31
N ALA A 98 -8.78 7.94 -9.26
CA ALA A 98 -8.13 7.61 -7.99
C ALA A 98 -7.63 8.87 -7.25
N ARG A 99 -7.03 9.83 -7.97
CA ARG A 99 -6.57 11.11 -7.39
C ARG A 99 -7.70 11.88 -6.72
N SER A 100 -8.86 12.00 -7.36
CA SER A 100 -10.04 12.65 -6.74
C SER A 100 -10.51 11.88 -5.51
N PHE A 101 -10.71 10.57 -5.61
CA PHE A 101 -11.16 9.75 -4.48
C PHE A 101 -10.25 9.85 -3.26
N TYR A 102 -8.94 9.60 -3.42
CA TYR A 102 -8.00 9.62 -2.29
C TYR A 102 -7.66 11.04 -1.82
N GLY A 103 -7.68 12.02 -2.74
CA GLY A 103 -7.51 13.43 -2.41
C GLY A 103 -8.63 13.93 -1.50
N GLU A 104 -9.88 13.67 -1.87
CA GLU A 104 -11.04 14.08 -1.07
C GLU A 104 -11.13 13.29 0.24
N LEU A 105 -10.83 11.99 0.23
CA LEU A 105 -10.95 11.15 1.42
C LEU A 105 -9.93 11.50 2.51
N PHE A 106 -8.68 11.78 2.12
CA PHE A 106 -7.57 11.98 3.06
C PHE A 106 -7.01 13.40 3.09
N ASN A 107 -7.61 14.31 2.31
CA ASN A 107 -7.07 15.66 2.08
C ASN A 107 -5.62 15.60 1.58
N TRP A 108 -5.33 14.65 0.69
CA TRP A 108 -3.99 14.51 0.12
C TRP A 108 -3.74 15.52 -0.98
N GLU A 109 -2.56 16.13 -0.91
CA GLU A 109 -2.03 16.96 -1.97
C GLU A 109 -1.13 16.14 -2.91
N PHE A 110 -1.14 16.51 -4.18
CA PHE A 110 -0.47 15.76 -5.23
C PHE A 110 0.38 16.66 -6.11
N SER A 111 1.62 16.25 -6.35
CA SER A 111 2.48 16.81 -7.39
C SER A 111 2.59 15.83 -8.56
N HIS A 112 2.41 16.30 -9.78
CA HIS A 112 2.61 15.48 -10.97
C HIS A 112 4.10 15.44 -11.34
N HIS A 113 4.67 14.25 -11.46
CA HIS A 113 6.07 14.08 -11.82
C HIS A 113 6.28 12.77 -12.59
N ALA A 114 7.08 12.82 -13.67
CA ALA A 114 7.44 11.66 -14.48
C ALA A 114 6.25 10.77 -14.92
N GLY A 115 5.09 11.39 -15.20
CA GLY A 115 3.90 10.71 -15.70
C GLY A 115 3.04 10.02 -14.63
N TYR A 116 3.24 10.32 -13.35
CA TYR A 116 2.43 9.82 -12.25
C TYR A 116 2.22 10.87 -11.15
N GLU A 117 1.30 10.60 -10.23
CA GLU A 117 0.99 11.50 -9.11
C GLU A 117 1.80 11.10 -7.88
N GLU A 118 2.45 12.07 -7.23
CA GLU A 118 3.20 11.89 -5.99
C GLU A 118 2.48 12.56 -4.83
N ILE A 119 2.43 11.88 -3.69
CA ILE A 119 1.86 12.39 -2.44
C ILE A 119 3.00 12.57 -1.44
N LYS A 120 3.14 13.80 -0.93
CA LYS A 120 4.09 14.15 0.13
C LYS A 120 3.31 14.72 1.29
N HIS A 121 3.50 14.16 2.49
CA HIS A 121 2.84 14.64 3.70
C HIS A 121 3.90 14.90 4.79
N GLY A 122 4.53 16.09 4.73
CA GLY A 122 5.51 16.54 5.72
C GLY A 122 6.87 15.83 5.69
N GLY A 123 7.35 15.39 4.53
CA GLY A 123 8.61 14.65 4.41
C GLY A 123 8.85 14.01 3.03
N PRO A 124 9.60 12.89 2.96
CA PRO A 124 9.82 12.17 1.71
C PRO A 124 8.52 11.57 1.13
N LEU A 125 8.59 11.07 -0.11
CA LEU A 125 7.45 10.48 -0.83
C LEU A 125 6.73 9.43 0.04
N THR A 126 5.44 9.65 0.32
CA THR A 126 4.62 8.76 1.15
C THR A 126 3.86 7.76 0.29
N ALA A 127 3.29 8.24 -0.82
CA ALA A 127 2.54 7.42 -1.75
C ALA A 127 2.61 7.94 -3.18
N SER A 128 2.25 7.11 -4.15
CA SER A 128 2.11 7.52 -5.56
C SER A 128 0.90 6.86 -6.21
N ILE A 129 0.29 7.53 -7.19
CA ILE A 129 -0.73 6.96 -8.07
C ILE A 129 -0.16 6.88 -9.48
N ARG A 130 -0.04 5.67 -10.00
CA ARG A 130 0.65 5.35 -11.25
C ARG A 130 -0.30 4.68 -12.25
N PRO A 131 -0.11 4.93 -13.55
CA PRO A 131 -0.92 4.27 -14.56
C PRO A 131 -0.65 2.76 -14.59
N ASN A 132 -1.71 1.98 -14.63
CA ASN A 132 -1.67 0.55 -14.92
C ASN A 132 -1.66 0.34 -16.43
N ARG A 133 -0.64 -0.33 -16.96
CA ARG A 133 -0.52 -0.62 -18.40
C ARG A 133 -0.90 -2.06 -18.76
N THR A 134 -1.20 -2.90 -17.79
CA THR A 134 -1.35 -4.35 -17.99
C THR A 134 -2.58 -4.96 -17.33
N ASN A 135 -3.26 -4.25 -16.43
CA ASN A 135 -4.43 -4.73 -15.71
C ASN A 135 -5.51 -3.64 -15.57
N TYR A 136 -6.77 -4.05 -15.51
CA TYR A 136 -7.96 -3.21 -15.41
C TYR A 136 -8.41 -2.95 -13.96
N ALA A 137 -7.74 -3.52 -12.96
CA ALA A 137 -7.99 -3.26 -11.55
C ALA A 137 -6.95 -2.30 -10.94
N SER A 138 -7.40 -1.53 -9.95
CA SER A 138 -6.54 -0.76 -9.04
C SER A 138 -5.94 -1.68 -7.97
N GLU A 139 -4.64 -1.55 -7.72
CA GLU A 139 -3.97 -2.25 -6.62
C GLU A 139 -2.94 -1.38 -5.91
N TRP A 140 -3.01 -1.33 -4.58
CA TRP A 140 -1.96 -0.74 -3.73
C TRP A 140 -0.86 -1.76 -3.47
N ILE A 141 0.37 -1.41 -3.83
CA ILE A 141 1.58 -2.22 -3.63
C ILE A 141 2.57 -1.48 -2.74
N LEU A 142 3.05 -2.14 -1.68
CA LEU A 142 4.13 -1.62 -0.85
C LEU A 142 5.47 -1.72 -1.58
N THR A 143 6.25 -0.65 -1.52
CA THR A 143 7.59 -0.59 -2.13
C THR A 143 8.67 -0.60 -1.06
N PHE A 144 9.70 -1.44 -1.23
CA PHE A 144 10.87 -1.55 -0.36
C PHE A 144 12.15 -1.13 -1.10
N LYS A 145 13.09 -0.50 -0.38
CA LYS A 145 14.39 -0.09 -0.93
C LYS A 145 15.44 -1.18 -0.74
N LEU A 146 16.16 -1.51 -1.81
CA LEU A 146 17.35 -2.36 -1.78
C LEU A 146 18.59 -1.58 -2.24
N SER A 147 19.77 -2.03 -1.82
CA SER A 147 21.08 -1.45 -2.18
C SER A 147 21.54 -1.78 -3.61
N GLY A 148 20.71 -2.45 -4.41
CA GLY A 148 21.05 -2.82 -5.78
C GLY A 148 20.11 -3.89 -6.35
N LEU A 149 19.72 -3.78 -7.62
CA LEU A 149 18.92 -4.83 -8.28
C LEU A 149 19.70 -6.13 -8.51
N ALA A 150 21.03 -6.11 -8.42
CA ALA A 150 21.85 -7.34 -8.44
C ALA A 150 21.43 -8.31 -7.31
N VAL A 151 21.01 -7.77 -6.16
CA VAL A 151 20.44 -8.55 -5.04
C VAL A 151 19.11 -9.21 -5.45
N VAL A 152 18.31 -8.56 -6.28
CA VAL A 152 17.06 -9.17 -6.78
C VAL A 152 17.37 -10.35 -7.70
N THR A 153 18.38 -10.22 -8.56
CA THR A 153 18.80 -11.32 -9.43
C THR A 153 19.34 -12.50 -8.64
N SER A 154 20.05 -12.29 -7.52
CA SER A 154 20.52 -13.39 -6.66
C SER A 154 19.39 -14.02 -5.84
N ILE A 155 18.47 -13.21 -5.28
CA ILE A 155 17.24 -13.68 -4.62
C ILE A 155 16.44 -14.55 -5.56
N LEU A 156 16.27 -14.08 -6.80
CA LEU A 156 15.61 -14.87 -7.80
C LEU A 156 16.46 -16.11 -8.04
N ARG A 157 17.75 -16.10 -8.37
CA ARG A 157 18.52 -17.29 -8.80
C ARG A 157 18.68 -18.48 -7.82
N ASN A 158 18.52 -18.32 -6.51
CA ASN A 158 18.79 -19.40 -5.54
C ASN A 158 17.78 -20.58 -5.68
N GLU A 159 18.06 -21.83 -5.32
CA GLU A 159 17.12 -22.96 -5.58
C GLU A 159 16.11 -23.24 -4.45
N ASP A 160 16.26 -22.61 -3.29
CA ASP A 160 15.33 -22.72 -2.13
C ASP A 160 14.15 -21.70 -2.16
N ARG A 161 13.75 -21.19 -3.32
CA ARG A 161 13.09 -19.86 -3.48
C ARG A 161 11.78 -19.67 -2.72
N HIS A 162 11.86 -18.99 -1.60
CA HIS A 162 10.71 -18.39 -0.91
C HIS A 162 10.03 -17.27 -1.72
N LEU A 163 10.69 -16.64 -2.70
CA LEU A 163 10.15 -15.53 -3.48
C LEU A 163 9.98 -15.89 -4.97
N ARG A 164 8.89 -15.42 -5.59
CA ARG A 164 8.57 -15.63 -7.02
C ARG A 164 8.48 -14.30 -7.77
N PRO A 165 8.68 -14.26 -9.10
CA PRO A 165 8.35 -13.08 -9.89
C PRO A 165 6.86 -12.73 -9.73
N GLY A 166 6.57 -11.46 -9.49
CA GLY A 166 5.19 -10.96 -9.41
C GLY A 166 4.53 -10.80 -10.78
N VAL A 167 3.21 -10.69 -10.78
CA VAL A 167 2.36 -10.60 -11.98
C VAL A 167 2.16 -9.17 -12.49
N ILE A 168 2.67 -8.16 -11.77
CA ILE A 168 2.52 -6.74 -12.11
C ILE A 168 3.88 -6.16 -12.47
N THR A 169 3.93 -5.33 -13.52
CA THR A 169 5.14 -4.60 -13.92
C THR A 169 4.96 -3.11 -13.64
N ILE A 170 5.89 -2.50 -12.91
CA ILE A 170 5.79 -1.10 -12.47
C ILE A 170 7.00 -0.28 -12.95
N GLY A 171 7.02 0.09 -14.22
CA GLY A 171 8.04 0.99 -14.78
C GLY A 171 9.49 0.48 -14.67
N PRO A 172 10.44 1.21 -15.28
CA PRO A 172 11.86 0.86 -15.23
C PRO A 172 12.42 0.99 -13.80
N GLY A 173 13.44 0.19 -13.47
CA GLY A 173 14.18 0.28 -12.20
C GLY A 173 13.48 -0.35 -10.99
N SER A 174 12.45 -1.17 -11.20
CA SER A 174 11.78 -1.90 -10.11
C SER A 174 11.40 -3.31 -10.50
N VAL A 175 11.25 -4.17 -9.50
CA VAL A 175 10.79 -5.55 -9.66
C VAL A 175 9.63 -5.78 -8.69
N VAL A 176 8.60 -6.49 -9.13
CA VAL A 176 7.56 -7.00 -8.23
C VAL A 176 7.88 -8.45 -7.91
N LEU A 177 7.82 -8.80 -6.64
CA LEU A 177 8.04 -10.13 -6.10
C LEU A 177 6.79 -10.59 -5.37
N THR A 178 6.64 -11.90 -5.25
CA THR A 178 5.57 -12.56 -4.52
C THR A 178 6.18 -13.42 -3.41
N ASP A 179 5.68 -13.29 -2.18
CA ASP A 179 6.12 -14.08 -1.02
C ASP A 179 5.59 -15.52 -1.07
N PRO A 180 6.04 -16.44 -0.18
CA PRO A 180 5.61 -17.83 -0.23
C PRO A 180 4.11 -18.02 0.01
N GLN A 181 3.45 -17.05 0.64
CA GLN A 181 2.02 -17.05 0.92
C GLN A 181 1.20 -16.41 -0.22
N GLY A 182 1.86 -15.91 -1.27
CA GLY A 182 1.22 -15.38 -2.46
C GLY A 182 1.02 -13.86 -2.48
N ALA A 183 1.49 -13.12 -1.47
CA ALA A 183 1.33 -11.67 -1.47
C ALA A 183 2.43 -10.97 -2.27
N SER A 184 2.02 -10.00 -3.10
CA SER A 184 2.94 -9.24 -3.94
C SER A 184 3.45 -7.96 -3.26
N PHE A 185 4.71 -7.62 -3.50
CA PHE A 185 5.33 -6.37 -3.09
C PHE A 185 6.37 -5.91 -4.13
N ARG A 186 6.68 -4.61 -4.13
CA ARG A 186 7.63 -4.00 -5.07
C ARG A 186 8.98 -3.76 -4.39
N VAL A 187 10.06 -3.98 -5.11
CA VAL A 187 11.40 -3.57 -4.72
C VAL A 187 11.96 -2.57 -5.73
N ILE A 188 12.63 -1.54 -5.23
CA ILE A 188 13.37 -0.55 -6.02
C ILE A 188 14.81 -0.51 -5.56
N SER A 189 15.72 -0.23 -6.50
CA SER A 189 17.09 0.13 -6.15
C SER A 189 17.16 1.62 -5.88
N VAL A 190 17.83 2.00 -4.80
CA VAL A 190 18.34 3.36 -4.61
C VAL A 190 19.83 3.32 -4.96
N GLY A 191 20.33 4.34 -5.67
CA GLY A 191 21.76 4.47 -5.98
C GLY A 191 22.59 4.57 -4.71
N GLN A 192 23.86 4.15 -4.79
CA GLN A 192 24.86 4.44 -3.75
C GLN A 192 25.10 5.93 -3.63
#